data_AF-A0A1R3JLN6-F1
#
_entry.id   AF-A0A1R3JLN6-F1
#
_cell.length_a   1.000
_cell.length_b   1.000
_cell.length_c   1.000
_cell.angle_alpha   90.00
_cell.angle_beta   90.00
_cell.angle_gamma   90.00
#
_symmetry.space_group_name_H-M   'P 1'
#
loop_
_entity.id
_entity.type
_entity.pdbx_description
1 polymer ?
#
loop_
_entity_poly.entity_id
_entity_poly.type
_entity_poly.pdbx_seq_one_letter_code
_entity_poly.pdbx_strand_id
1 'polypeptide(L)'
;MAEHVEARWRYEGNVPTFDEYLENGLFTSAARLSFTQMMIAMDEADTNAYEWDEEKRGIFATASRCYMKQHKVSRKEAIKAFQEMIGETWKMVNEGYMRPTPVAHELMRVGLNYQRMLDFAYTDIDHYTKPEKTFKHLILKVFAYPIPL
;
A
#
# COMPACT_ATOMS: atom_id res chain seq x y z
N MET A 1 -19.01 -2.28 -1.33
CA MET A 1 -19.29 -2.99 -0.06
C MET A 1 -18.25 -2.62 0.99
N ALA A 2 -16.96 -2.78 0.72
CA ALA A 2 -15.87 -2.41 1.64
C ALA A 2 -15.64 -0.88 1.80
N GLU A 3 -15.77 -0.09 0.72
CA GLU A 3 -15.70 1.39 0.80
C GLU A 3 -16.79 2.00 1.70
N HIS A 4 -17.98 1.38 1.75
CA HIS A 4 -19.04 1.83 2.64
C HIS A 4 -18.72 1.57 4.11
N VAL A 5 -17.96 0.51 4.40
CA VAL A 5 -17.48 0.21 5.77
C VAL A 5 -16.44 1.25 6.19
N GLU A 6 -15.48 1.59 5.31
CA GLU A 6 -14.51 2.65 5.57
C GLU A 6 -15.18 4.02 5.76
N ALA A 7 -16.18 4.33 4.92
CA ALA A 7 -16.96 5.56 5.04
C ALA A 7 -17.74 5.61 6.37
N ARG A 8 -18.27 4.47 6.84
CA ARG A 8 -18.94 4.36 8.14
C ARG A 8 -17.96 4.61 9.28
N TRP A 9 -16.81 3.91 9.30
CA TRP A 9 -15.78 4.13 10.32
C TRP A 9 -15.36 5.59 10.40
N ARG A 10 -15.22 6.24 9.24
CA ARG A 10 -14.91 7.66 9.15
C ARG A 10 -16.01 8.56 9.71
N TYR A 11 -17.27 8.30 9.37
CA TYR A 11 -18.40 9.10 9.85
C TYR A 11 -18.59 8.96 11.37
N GLU A 12 -18.41 7.76 11.90
CA GLU A 12 -18.59 7.43 13.32
C GLU A 12 -17.35 7.77 14.17
N GLY A 13 -16.22 8.14 13.56
CA GLY A 13 -14.94 8.32 14.26
C GLY A 13 -14.40 7.02 14.87
N ASN A 14 -14.83 5.87 14.35
CA ASN A 14 -14.42 4.57 14.84
C ASN A 14 -13.08 4.15 14.23
N VAL A 15 -12.17 3.69 15.09
CA VAL A 15 -10.92 3.05 14.67
C VAL A 15 -11.10 1.55 14.91
N PRO A 16 -11.25 0.72 13.87
CA PRO A 16 -11.39 -0.72 14.03
C PRO A 16 -10.09 -1.36 14.57
N THR A 17 -10.13 -2.67 14.82
CA THR A 17 -8.91 -3.45 14.98
C THR A 17 -8.13 -3.48 13.66
N PHE A 18 -6.82 -3.72 13.74
CA PHE A 18 -5.97 -3.89 12.56
C PHE A 18 -6.41 -5.11 11.73
N ASP A 19 -6.83 -6.19 12.38
CA ASP A 19 -7.33 -7.38 11.67
C ASP A 19 -8.61 -7.08 10.88
N GLU A 20 -9.59 -6.38 11.49
CA GLU A 20 -10.81 -5.92 10.79
C GLU A 20 -10.48 -4.95 9.64
N TYR A 21 -9.52 -4.05 9.87
CA TYR A 21 -9.05 -3.13 8.84
C TYR A 21 -8.41 -3.87 7.65
N LEU A 22 -7.56 -4.87 7.93
CA LEU A 22 -6.95 -5.73 6.91
C LEU A 22 -7.98 -6.54 6.15
N GLU A 23 -8.96 -7.12 6.82
CA GLU A 23 -10.01 -7.92 6.18
C GLU A 23 -10.81 -7.06 5.20
N ASN A 24 -11.20 -5.84 5.59
CA ASN A 24 -11.89 -4.92 4.70
C ASN A 24 -11.00 -4.42 3.56
N GLY A 25 -9.75 -4.05 3.87
CA GLY A 25 -8.76 -3.52 2.93
C GLY A 25 -8.32 -4.51 1.86
N LEU A 26 -8.30 -5.80 2.17
CA LEU A 26 -7.97 -6.85 1.22
C LEU A 26 -8.94 -6.87 0.02
N PHE A 27 -10.22 -6.52 0.25
CA PHE A 27 -11.22 -6.42 -0.81
C PHE A 27 -11.12 -5.13 -1.63
N THR A 28 -10.50 -4.06 -1.10
CA THR A 28 -10.38 -2.77 -1.80
C THR A 28 -9.07 -2.63 -2.58
N SER A 29 -7.97 -3.28 -2.17
CA SER A 29 -6.63 -3.06 -2.76
C SER A 29 -6.05 -4.24 -3.58
N ALA A 30 -6.85 -5.27 -3.87
CA ALA A 30 -6.54 -6.41 -4.74
C ALA A 30 -5.38 -7.36 -4.38
N ALA A 31 -4.58 -7.14 -3.33
CA ALA A 31 -3.71 -8.16 -2.71
C ALA A 31 -3.12 -7.65 -1.38
N ARG A 32 -2.75 -8.57 -0.48
CA ARG A 32 -2.14 -8.25 0.83
C ARG A 32 -0.83 -7.45 0.71
N LEU A 33 0.03 -7.78 -0.26
CA LEU A 33 1.29 -7.05 -0.51
C LEU A 33 1.04 -5.61 -0.97
N SER A 34 0.13 -5.46 -1.94
CA SER A 34 -0.32 -4.18 -2.48
C SER A 34 -0.91 -3.28 -1.39
N PHE A 35 -1.66 -3.87 -0.47
CA PHE A 35 -2.21 -3.15 0.66
C PHE A 35 -1.11 -2.61 1.57
N THR A 36 -0.18 -3.46 2.02
CA THR A 36 0.86 -3.05 2.99
C THR A 36 1.84 -2.03 2.42
N GLN A 37 2.19 -2.11 1.12
CA GLN A 37 3.01 -1.08 0.45
C GLN A 37 2.31 0.28 0.46
N MET A 38 1.01 0.29 0.14
CA MET A 38 0.19 1.51 0.19
C MET A 38 0.09 2.08 1.61
N MET A 39 -0.06 1.22 2.64
CA MET A 39 -0.09 1.65 4.05
C MET A 39 1.19 2.40 4.44
N ILE A 40 2.36 1.85 4.11
CA ILE A 40 3.63 2.48 4.42
C ILE A 40 3.76 3.80 3.68
N ALA A 41 3.48 3.84 2.38
CA ALA A 41 3.60 5.08 1.63
C ALA A 41 2.62 6.16 2.11
N MET A 42 1.40 5.80 2.51
CA MET A 42 0.47 6.75 3.14
C MET A 42 1.00 7.26 4.48
N ASP A 43 1.71 6.42 5.24
CA ASP A 43 2.30 6.81 6.52
C ASP A 43 3.63 7.60 6.37
N GLU A 44 4.47 7.26 5.41
CA GLU A 44 5.76 7.93 5.17
C GLU A 44 5.59 9.23 4.37
N ALA A 45 4.61 9.29 3.49
CA ALA A 45 4.33 10.50 2.70
C ALA A 45 3.91 11.69 3.57
N ASP A 46 3.53 11.49 4.84
CA ASP A 46 3.06 12.59 5.67
C ASP A 46 3.19 12.36 7.18
N THR A 47 4.32 12.80 7.75
CA THR A 47 4.34 13.27 9.14
C THR A 47 3.52 14.56 9.29
N ASN A 48 3.50 15.42 8.26
CA ASN A 48 2.80 16.71 8.28
C ASN A 48 1.32 16.62 7.89
N ALA A 49 0.93 15.76 6.94
CA ALA A 49 -0.49 15.54 6.65
C ALA A 49 -1.18 14.55 7.55
N TYR A 50 -0.47 13.76 8.37
CA TYR A 50 -1.11 13.09 9.49
C TYR A 50 -1.70 14.14 10.46
N GLU A 51 -0.90 15.16 10.82
CA GLU A 51 -1.35 16.28 11.65
C GLU A 51 -2.38 17.16 10.92
N TRP A 52 -2.18 17.47 9.63
CA TRP A 52 -3.11 18.29 8.84
C TRP A 52 -4.44 17.58 8.51
N ASP A 53 -4.44 16.28 8.19
CA ASP A 53 -5.68 15.52 7.99
C ASP A 53 -6.41 15.30 9.33
N GLU A 54 -5.70 15.11 10.45
CA GLU A 54 -6.34 15.12 11.78
C GLU A 54 -6.97 16.48 12.10
N GLU A 55 -6.27 17.58 11.81
CA GLU A 55 -6.73 18.95 12.06
C GLU A 55 -7.89 19.38 11.14
N LYS A 56 -7.87 18.98 9.86
CA LYS A 56 -8.87 19.43 8.86
C LYS A 56 -9.95 18.43 8.52
N ARG A 57 -9.71 17.12 8.65
CA ARG A 57 -10.60 16.05 8.18
C ARG A 57 -11.04 15.08 9.28
N GLY A 58 -10.54 15.23 10.50
CA GLY A 58 -10.89 14.43 11.66
C GLY A 58 -10.09 13.13 11.80
N ILE A 59 -10.38 12.37 12.86
CA ILE A 59 -9.75 11.08 13.16
C ILE A 59 -10.04 10.07 12.03
N PHE A 60 -9.01 9.70 11.27
CA PHE A 60 -9.10 8.68 10.22
C PHE A 60 -8.55 7.34 10.73
N ALA A 61 -9.23 6.24 10.38
CA ALA A 61 -8.74 4.88 10.60
C ALA A 61 -7.64 4.55 9.59
N THR A 62 -6.40 4.98 9.86
CA THR A 62 -5.24 4.50 9.11
C THR A 62 -4.82 3.11 9.57
N ALA A 63 -4.11 2.40 8.70
CA ALA A 63 -3.39 1.18 9.01
C ALA A 63 -2.55 1.26 10.28
N SER A 64 -1.64 2.25 10.36
CA SER A 64 -0.80 2.47 11.53
C SER A 64 -1.62 2.71 12.78
N ARG A 65 -2.69 3.48 12.71
CA ARG A 65 -3.54 3.78 13.87
C ARG A 65 -4.28 2.54 14.37
N CYS A 66 -4.82 1.72 13.47
CA CYS A 66 -5.44 0.45 13.83
C CYS A 66 -4.41 -0.50 14.47
N TYR A 67 -3.20 -0.58 13.89
CA TYR A 67 -2.10 -1.40 14.41
C TYR A 67 -1.62 -0.92 15.79
N MET A 68 -1.38 0.38 15.95
CA MET A 68 -0.98 0.99 17.21
C MET A 68 -2.06 0.78 18.29
N LYS A 69 -3.34 0.94 17.95
CA LYS A 69 -4.46 0.71 18.87
C LYS A 69 -4.50 -0.76 19.33
N GLN A 70 -4.37 -1.70 18.40
CA GLN A 70 -4.46 -3.13 18.69
C GLN A 70 -3.25 -3.65 19.46
N HIS A 71 -2.04 -3.30 19.03
CA HIS A 71 -0.79 -3.83 19.57
C HIS A 71 -0.16 -2.95 20.66
N LYS A 72 -0.72 -1.75 20.92
CA LYS A 72 -0.24 -0.77 21.91
C LYS A 72 1.23 -0.37 21.68
N VAL A 73 1.59 -0.18 20.43
CA VAL A 73 2.93 0.19 19.99
C VAL A 73 2.98 1.61 19.45
N SER A 74 4.19 2.14 19.29
CA SER A 74 4.42 3.41 18.59
C SER A 74 4.19 3.27 17.07
N ARG A 75 4.01 4.42 16.40
CA ARG A 75 3.91 4.47 14.94
C ARG A 75 5.14 3.90 14.24
N LYS A 76 6.34 4.18 14.78
CA LYS A 76 7.60 3.67 14.24
C LYS A 76 7.65 2.14 14.29
N GLU A 77 7.17 1.56 15.38
CA GLU A 77 7.08 0.10 15.52
C GLU A 77 6.02 -0.49 14.58
N ALA A 78 4.89 0.20 14.37
CA ALA A 78 3.89 -0.20 13.38
C ALA A 78 4.45 -0.21 11.95
N ILE A 79 5.12 0.87 11.53
CA ILE A 79 5.77 0.96 10.20
C ILE A 79 6.81 -0.15 10.05
N LYS A 80 7.63 -0.41 11.07
CA LYS A 80 8.60 -1.50 11.04
C LYS A 80 7.92 -2.86 10.85
N ALA A 81 6.82 -3.12 11.55
CA ALA A 81 6.05 -4.35 11.38
C ALA A 81 5.47 -4.47 9.96
N PHE A 82 5.06 -3.36 9.34
CA PHE A 82 4.59 -3.34 7.95
C PHE A 82 5.73 -3.68 6.98
N GLN A 83 6.93 -3.13 7.19
CA GLN A 83 8.12 -3.46 6.39
C GLN A 83 8.48 -4.94 6.49
N GLU A 84 8.40 -5.51 7.69
CA GLU A 84 8.61 -6.96 7.91
C GLU A 84 7.55 -7.79 7.17
N MET A 85 6.27 -7.41 7.25
CA MET A 85 5.19 -8.08 6.50
C MET A 85 5.38 -8.03 4.99
N ILE A 86 5.85 -6.91 4.44
CA ILE A 86 6.20 -6.79 3.01
C ILE A 86 7.33 -7.76 2.66
N GLY A 87 8.39 -7.79 3.47
CA GLY A 87 9.53 -8.68 3.27
C GLY A 87 9.13 -10.16 3.24
N GLU A 88 8.32 -10.60 4.21
CA GLU A 88 7.80 -11.97 4.26
C GLU A 88 6.88 -12.28 3.08
N THR A 89 6.05 -11.32 2.67
CA THR A 89 5.15 -11.51 1.52
C THR A 89 5.92 -11.60 0.21
N TRP A 90 7.01 -10.83 0.03
CA TRP A 90 7.90 -10.96 -1.12
C TRP A 90 8.58 -12.33 -1.20
N LYS A 91 9.01 -12.89 -0.05
CA LYS A 91 9.54 -14.27 -0.01
C LYS A 91 8.50 -15.28 -0.50
N MET A 92 7.26 -15.18 -0.02
CA MET A 92 6.16 -16.05 -0.45
C MET A 92 5.87 -15.92 -1.95
N VAL A 93 5.83 -14.70 -2.50
CA VAL A 93 5.64 -14.46 -3.94
C VAL A 93 6.78 -15.07 -4.76
N ASN A 94 8.02 -14.89 -4.34
CA ASN A 94 9.20 -15.44 -5.02
C ASN A 94 9.19 -16.97 -5.00
N GLU A 95 8.88 -17.59 -3.87
CA GLU A 95 8.73 -19.04 -3.78
C GLU A 95 7.59 -19.56 -4.66
N GLY A 96 6.43 -18.89 -4.64
CA GLY A 96 5.27 -19.26 -5.46
C GLY A 96 5.54 -19.16 -6.96
N TYR A 97 6.33 -18.18 -7.38
CA TYR A 97 6.73 -18.00 -8.77
C TYR A 97 7.70 -19.08 -9.27
N MET A 98 8.54 -19.64 -8.39
CA MET A 98 9.54 -20.65 -8.73
C MET A 98 8.99 -22.08 -8.75
N ARG A 99 7.87 -22.35 -8.08
CA ARG A 99 7.27 -23.69 -8.00
C ARG A 99 6.49 -24.01 -9.28
N PRO A 100 6.36 -25.29 -9.67
CA PRO A 100 5.40 -25.69 -10.69
C PRO A 100 4.00 -25.23 -10.30
N THR A 101 3.31 -24.52 -11.19
CA THR A 101 1.96 -24.01 -10.94
C THR A 101 0.98 -24.58 -11.97
N PRO A 102 -0.31 -24.72 -11.63
CA PRO A 102 -1.34 -25.17 -12.58
C PRO A 102 -1.73 -24.08 -13.59
N VAL A 103 -1.22 -22.86 -13.44
CA VAL A 103 -1.52 -21.72 -14.30
C VAL A 103 -0.35 -21.41 -15.23
N ALA A 104 -0.63 -20.79 -16.37
CA ALA A 104 0.41 -20.37 -17.29
C ALA A 104 1.35 -19.36 -16.61
N HIS A 105 2.66 -19.55 -16.79
CA HIS A 105 3.68 -18.69 -16.19
C HIS A 105 3.54 -17.20 -16.63
N GLU A 106 2.95 -16.94 -17.79
CA GLU A 106 2.65 -15.57 -18.23
C GLU A 106 1.61 -14.88 -17.34
N LEU A 107 0.61 -15.60 -16.82
CA LEU A 107 -0.36 -15.05 -15.86
C LEU A 107 0.32 -14.71 -14.52
N MET A 108 1.24 -15.57 -14.07
CA MET A 108 2.07 -15.28 -12.89
C MET A 108 2.94 -14.03 -13.10
N ARG A 109 3.48 -13.86 -14.31
CA ARG A 109 4.29 -12.68 -14.67
C ARG A 109 3.48 -11.38 -14.62
N VAL A 110 2.20 -11.40 -15.04
CA VAL A 110 1.30 -10.24 -14.90
C VAL A 110 1.15 -9.85 -13.42
N GLY A 111 0.87 -10.82 -12.55
CA GLY A 111 0.77 -10.57 -11.11
C GLY A 111 2.07 -10.02 -10.51
N LEU A 112 3.22 -10.62 -10.86
CA LEU A 112 4.53 -10.17 -10.40
C LEU A 112 4.86 -8.74 -10.86
N ASN A 113 4.57 -8.42 -12.13
CA ASN A 113 4.82 -7.08 -12.66
C ASN A 113 3.89 -6.03 -12.05
N TYR A 114 2.66 -6.40 -11.69
CA TYR A 114 1.76 -5.52 -10.95
C TYR A 114 2.34 -5.18 -9.57
N GLN A 115 2.85 -6.16 -8.82
CA GLN A 115 3.50 -5.91 -7.53
C GLN A 115 4.76 -5.03 -7.67
N ARG A 116 5.58 -5.25 -8.71
CA ARG A 116 6.75 -4.40 -9.00
C ARG A 116 6.35 -2.96 -9.33
N MET A 117 5.23 -2.77 -10.04
CA MET A 117 4.70 -1.44 -10.32
C MET A 117 4.29 -0.74 -9.03
N LEU A 118 3.64 -1.45 -8.10
CA LEU A 118 3.25 -0.88 -6.81
C LEU A 118 4.45 -0.55 -5.92
N ASP A 119 5.45 -1.44 -5.85
CA ASP A 119 6.72 -1.11 -5.18
C ASP A 119 7.28 0.20 -5.74
N PHE A 120 7.36 0.32 -7.06
CA PHE A 120 7.82 1.53 -7.72
C PHE A 120 6.94 2.76 -7.42
N ALA A 121 5.62 2.59 -7.39
CA ALA A 121 4.65 3.66 -7.16
C ALA A 121 4.65 4.18 -5.71
N TYR A 122 5.15 3.39 -4.76
CA TYR A 122 4.97 3.62 -3.33
C TYR A 122 6.28 3.40 -2.54
N THR A 123 7.45 3.63 -3.16
CA THR A 123 8.76 3.36 -2.54
C THR A 123 9.07 4.20 -1.30
N ASP A 124 8.63 5.47 -1.29
CA ASP A 124 9.01 6.48 -0.30
C ASP A 124 7.93 7.56 -0.17
N ILE A 125 7.23 7.86 -1.26
CA ILE A 125 6.04 8.72 -1.28
C ILE A 125 4.97 8.12 -2.19
N ASP A 126 3.74 8.64 -2.09
CA ASP A 126 2.67 8.35 -3.05
C ASP A 126 2.97 9.00 -4.42
N HIS A 127 3.79 8.31 -5.21
CA HIS A 127 4.16 8.73 -6.56
C HIS A 127 2.97 8.66 -7.52
N TYR A 128 2.00 7.78 -7.25
CA TYR A 128 0.84 7.59 -8.11
C TYR A 128 -0.06 8.82 -8.13
N THR A 129 -0.45 9.32 -6.94
CA THR A 129 -1.29 10.52 -6.81
C THR A 129 -0.48 11.81 -6.98
N LYS A 130 0.84 11.78 -6.72
CA LYS A 130 1.76 12.92 -6.89
C LYS A 130 2.79 12.66 -8.02
N PRO A 131 2.34 12.49 -9.28
CA PRO A 131 3.16 11.99 -10.38
C PRO A 131 4.26 12.95 -10.84
N GLU A 132 4.21 14.22 -10.42
CA GLU A 132 5.17 15.27 -10.82
C GLU A 132 6.60 14.91 -10.43
N LYS A 133 6.78 14.14 -9.36
CA LYS A 133 8.09 13.74 -8.84
C LYS A 133 8.65 12.48 -9.49
N THR A 134 7.83 11.72 -10.24
CA THR A 134 8.16 10.36 -10.69
C THR A 134 7.45 9.97 -11.99
N PHE A 135 6.20 9.49 -11.94
CA PHE A 135 5.55 8.89 -13.11
C PHE A 135 5.51 9.81 -14.33
N LYS A 136 5.31 11.11 -14.12
CA LYS A 136 5.27 12.10 -15.22
C LYS A 136 6.52 12.07 -16.09
N HIS A 137 7.71 11.94 -15.48
CA HIS A 137 8.96 11.93 -16.23
C HIS A 137 9.23 10.56 -16.89
N LEU A 138 8.80 9.47 -16.25
CA LEU A 138 9.00 8.12 -16.80
C LEU A 138 8.07 7.82 -17.97
N ILE A 139 6.81 8.26 -17.92
CA ILE A 139 5.86 8.10 -19.01
C ILE A 139 6.43 8.73 -20.30
N LEU A 140 7.03 9.91 -20.19
CA LEU A 140 7.66 10.56 -21.34
C LEU A 140 8.84 9.74 -21.89
N LYS A 141 9.70 9.19 -21.02
CA LYS A 141 10.84 8.36 -21.46
C LYS A 141 10.42 7.03 -22.10
N VAL A 142 9.32 6.44 -21.65
CA VAL A 142 8.87 5.12 -22.13
C VAL A 142 8.03 5.25 -23.40
N PHE A 143 7.17 6.27 -23.49
CA PHE A 143 6.16 6.35 -24.54
C PHE A 143 6.37 7.49 -25.54
N ALA A 144 7.10 8.55 -25.18
CA ALA A 144 7.24 9.73 -26.03
C ALA A 144 8.64 9.90 -26.63
N TYR A 145 9.70 9.58 -25.88
CA TYR A 145 11.07 9.80 -26.31
C TYR A 145 11.75 8.49 -26.72
N PRO A 146 12.21 8.37 -27.98
CA PRO A 146 12.97 7.21 -28.40
C PRO A 146 14.35 7.19 -27.72
N ILE A 147 14.90 5.99 -27.57
CA ILE A 147 16.28 5.80 -27.10
C ILE A 147 17.21 6.34 -28.21
N PRO A 148 18.11 7.30 -27.92
CA PRO A 148 19.11 7.74 -28.87
C PRO A 148 19.99 6.55 -29.29
N LEU A 149 20.17 6.39 -30.60
CA LEU A 149 21.03 5.36 -31.20
C LEU A 149 22.49 5.82 -31.27
#